data_AF-A0A2E5JJ46-F1
#
_entry.id   AF-A0A2E5JJ46-F1
#
_cell.length_a   1.000
_cell.length_b   1.000
_cell.length_c   1.000
_cell.angle_alpha   90.00
_cell.angle_beta   90.00
_cell.angle_gamma   90.00
#
_symmetry.space_group_name_H-M   'P 1'
#
loop_
_entity.id
_entity.type
_entity.pdbx_description
1 polymer ?
#
loop_
_entity_poly.entity_id
_entity_poly.type
_entity_poly.pdbx_seq_one_letter_code
_entity_poly.pdbx_strand_id
1 'polypeptide(L)' 'MNKRCDWANPKNPIYLEYHDKEWGRPLFDDLELFEMLCL' A
#
# COMPACT_ATOMS: atom_id res chain seq x y z
N MET A 1 -0.15 -6.47 18.78
CA MET A 1 -0.19 -7.14 17.47
C MET A 1 -0.99 -6.22 16.56
N ASN A 2 -0.34 -5.52 15.64
CA ASN A 2 -1.06 -4.63 14.71
C ASN A 2 -1.99 -5.48 13.86
N LYS A 3 -3.30 -5.28 14.02
CA LYS A 3 -4.29 -5.86 13.11
C LYS A 3 -4.16 -5.09 11.79
N ARG A 4 -3.77 -5.79 10.73
CA ARG A 4 -3.83 -5.27 9.36
C ARG A 4 -5.26 -5.35 8.84
N CYS A 5 -5.53 -4.69 7.73
CA CYS A 5 -6.82 -4.82 7.04
C CYS A 5 -7.07 -6.28 6.64
N ASP A 6 -8.33 -6.70 6.57
CA ASP A 6 -8.71 -8.10 6.31
C ASP A 6 -8.22 -8.60 4.94
N TRP A 7 -7.98 -7.71 3.98
CA TRP A 7 -7.48 -8.03 2.64
C TRP A 7 -5.94 -8.20 2.58
N ALA A 8 -5.20 -7.77 3.61
CA ALA A 8 -3.74 -7.84 3.63
C ALA A 8 -3.26 -9.27 3.90
N ASN A 9 -3.13 -10.08 2.84
CA ASN A 9 -2.78 -11.49 2.92
C ASN A 9 -1.45 -11.74 3.66
N PRO A 10 -1.45 -12.41 4.84
CA PRO A 10 -0.25 -12.65 5.63
C PRO A 10 0.81 -13.52 4.95
N LYS A 11 0.42 -14.30 3.93
CA LYS A 11 1.32 -15.20 3.19
C LYS A 11 2.03 -14.53 2.01
N ASN A 12 1.73 -13.26 1.73
CA ASN A 12 2.37 -12.51 0.66
C ASN A 12 3.17 -11.33 1.25
N PRO A 13 4.49 -11.52 1.51
CA PRO A 13 5.32 -10.49 2.11
C PRO A 13 5.35 -9.17 1.33
N ILE A 14 5.33 -9.23 0.00
CA ILE A 14 5.33 -8.03 -0.87
C ILE A 14 4.03 -7.25 -0.65
N TYR A 15 2.89 -7.93 -0.61
CA TYR A 15 1.62 -7.26 -0.42
C TYR A 15 1.44 -6.67 0.98
N LEU A 16 2.08 -7.30 1.99
CA LEU A 16 2.16 -6.74 3.34
C LEU A 16 3.02 -5.46 3.38
N GLU A 17 4.13 -5.43 2.65
CA GLU A 17 4.99 -4.25 2.57
C GLU A 17 4.25 -3.07 1.94
N TYR A 18 3.60 -3.30 0.79
CA TYR A 18 2.72 -2.33 0.15
C TYR A 18 1.63 -1.81 1.11
N HIS A 19 0.91 -2.71 1.80
CA HIS A 19 -0.12 -2.33 2.78
C HIS A 19 0.45 -1.43 3.89
N ASP A 20 1.59 -1.82 4.47
CA ASP A 20 2.12 -1.16 5.66
C ASP A 20 2.84 0.16 5.35
N LYS A 21 3.44 0.28 4.15
CA LYS A 21 4.31 1.39 3.79
C LYS A 21 3.73 2.36 2.78
N GLU A 22 2.79 1.93 1.94
CA GLU A 22 2.31 2.73 0.82
C GLU A 22 0.81 2.98 0.89
N TRP A 23 0.02 1.92 1.14
CA TRP A 23 -1.43 2.01 1.07
C TRP A 23 -2.03 2.96 2.12
N GLY A 24 -2.85 3.90 1.66
CA GLY A 24 -3.55 4.87 2.51
C GLY A 24 -2.65 5.96 3.10
N ARG A 25 -1.36 6.02 2.72
CA ARG A 25 -0.49 7.13 3.11
C ARG A 25 -0.71 8.34 2.19
N PRO A 26 -0.79 9.57 2.72
CA PRO A 26 -0.88 10.76 1.89
C PRO A 26 0.32 10.88 0.96
N LEU A 27 0.04 11.14 -0.32
CA LEU A 27 1.01 11.33 -1.38
C LEU A 27 0.69 12.65 -2.09
N PHE A 28 1.70 13.46 -2.35
CA PHE A 28 1.52 14.81 -2.90
C PHE A 28 2.35 15.08 -4.16
N ASP A 29 3.20 14.13 -4.56
CA ASP A 29 3.94 14.25 -5.82
C ASP A 29 3.04 13.85 -6.99
N ASP A 30 2.93 14.73 -7.98
CA ASP A 30 2.01 14.55 -9.11
C ASP A 30 2.38 13.34 -9.99
N LEU A 31 3.68 13.03 -10.13
CA LEU A 31 4.14 11.92 -10.95
C LEU A 31 3.90 10.58 -10.24
N GLU A 32 4.18 10.50 -8.94
CA GLU A 32 3.89 9.31 -8.14
C GLU A 32 2.38 9.07 -8.04
N LEU A 33 1.57 10.13 -7.91
CA LEU A 33 0.11 10.02 -7.98
C LEU A 33 -0.37 9.51 -9.35
N PHE A 34 0.23 9.98 -10.44
CA PHE A 34 -0.07 9.49 -11.79
C PHE A 34 0.31 8.02 -11.96
N GLU A 35 1.46 7.59 -11.44
CA GLU A 35 1.87 6.19 -11.41
C GLU A 35 0.82 5.33 -10.69
N MET A 36 0.42 5.71 -9.49
CA MET A 36 -0.58 4.99 -8.69
C MET A 36 -1.96 4.91 -9.36
N LEU A 37 -2.31 5.87 -10.22
CA LEU A 37 -3.55 5.85 -11.00
C LEU A 37 -3.49 4.91 -12.21
N CYS A 38 -2.31 4.70 -12.77
CA CYS A 38 -2.11 3.87 -13.96
C CYS A 38 -1.97 2.38 -13.67
N LEU A 39 -1.42 2.03 -12.50
CA LEU A 39 -1.19 0.66 -12.04
C LEU A 39 -2.49 -0.06 -11.65
#